data_AF-A0AAT9HW18-F1
#
_entry.id   AF-A0AAT9HW18-F1
#
_cell.length_a   1.000
_cell.length_b   1.000
_cell.length_c   1.000
_cell.angle_alpha   90.00
_cell.angle_beta   90.00
_cell.angle_gamma   90.00
#
_symmetry.space_group_name_H-M   'P 1'
#
loop_
_entity.id
_entity.type
_entity.pdbx_description
1 polymer ?
#
loop_
_entity_poly.entity_id
_entity_poly.type
_entity_poly.pdbx_seq_one_letter_code
_entity_poly.pdbx_strand_id
1 'polypeptide(L)'
;MVAPKIGDFYERHEFPYEIVREMGRMGLFGLPFPEEYGGMGGDYFALGVALEELARVDSSVAITLEAGVSLGAMPVHLFGTEEQKRAWLPRLCSGEILGAFGLTEPDGGSDAGATRTTARLDEATDEWVINGTKCFITNSGTDITGLVTVTAVTGRGPTAGR
;
A
#
# COMPACT_ATOMS: atom_id res chain seq x y z
N MET A 1 9.93 -6.59 -19.68
CA MET A 1 9.82 -5.14 -19.42
C MET A 1 10.88 -4.58 -18.47
N VAL A 2 11.22 -5.25 -17.37
CA VAL A 2 12.03 -4.68 -16.27
C VAL A 2 13.54 -4.63 -16.59
N ALA A 3 14.15 -5.78 -16.91
CA ALA A 3 15.60 -5.95 -17.04
C ALA A 3 16.33 -4.89 -17.91
N PRO A 4 15.83 -4.49 -19.09
CA PRO A 4 16.54 -3.52 -19.93
C PRO A 4 16.45 -2.06 -19.44
N LYS A 5 15.60 -1.76 -18.45
CA LYS A 5 15.30 -0.38 -18.02
C LYS A 5 15.69 -0.07 -16.58
N ILE A 6 15.66 -1.07 -15.70
CA ILE A 6 15.73 -0.83 -14.26
C ILE A 6 17.10 -0.31 -13.77
N GLY A 7 18.19 -0.69 -14.46
CA GLY A 7 19.54 -0.19 -14.13
C GLY A 7 19.65 1.33 -14.23
N ASP A 8 19.10 1.91 -15.30
CA ASP A 8 19.10 3.36 -15.52
C ASP A 8 18.29 4.12 -14.45
N PHE A 9 17.14 3.59 -14.03
CA PHE A 9 16.35 4.16 -12.94
C PHE A 9 17.09 4.10 -11.60
N TYR A 10 17.78 2.99 -11.34
CA TYR A 10 18.58 2.80 -10.14
C TYR A 10 19.71 3.85 -10.05
N GLU A 11 20.49 4.05 -11.11
CA GLU A 11 21.58 5.04 -11.13
C GLU A 11 21.08 6.47 -10.89
N ARG A 12 19.89 6.81 -11.42
CA ARG A 12 19.28 8.13 -11.25
C ARG A 12 18.47 8.29 -9.95
N HIS A 13 18.32 7.22 -9.17
CA HIS A 13 17.48 7.22 -7.97
C HIS A 13 16.02 7.64 -8.25
N GLU A 14 15.50 7.19 -9.40
CA GLU A 14 14.17 7.57 -9.89
C GLU A 14 13.17 6.43 -9.73
N PHE A 15 11.93 6.79 -9.38
CA PHE A 15 10.83 5.82 -9.35
C PHE A 15 10.43 5.39 -10.77
N PRO A 16 10.34 4.08 -11.07
CA PRO A 16 10.17 3.59 -12.45
C PRO A 16 8.70 3.61 -12.90
N TYR A 17 8.11 4.81 -13.04
CA TYR A 17 6.69 5.01 -13.41
C TYR A 17 6.25 4.25 -14.66
N GLU A 18 7.12 4.12 -15.67
CA GLU A 18 6.80 3.40 -16.89
C GLU A 18 6.61 1.89 -16.63
N ILE A 19 7.49 1.29 -15.84
CA ILE A 19 7.42 -0.11 -15.45
C ILE A 19 6.14 -0.34 -14.64
N VAL A 20 5.85 0.52 -13.67
CA VAL A 20 4.63 0.43 -12.85
C VAL A 20 3.36 0.49 -13.70
N ARG A 21 3.30 1.40 -14.66
CA ARG A 21 2.15 1.52 -15.58
C ARG A 21 1.96 0.27 -16.43
N GLU A 22 3.04 -0.34 -16.91
CA GLU A 22 2.95 -1.56 -17.69
C GLU A 22 2.58 -2.77 -16.80
N MET A 23 3.03 -2.83 -15.53
CA MET A 23 2.54 -3.82 -14.54
C MET A 23 1.03 -3.70 -14.32
N GLY A 24 0.51 -2.47 -14.23
CA GLY A 24 -0.94 -2.20 -14.15
C GLY A 24 -1.71 -2.69 -15.38
N ARG A 25 -1.20 -2.43 -16.60
CA ARG A 25 -1.79 -2.92 -17.86
C ARG A 25 -1.82 -4.45 -17.96
N MET A 26 -0.85 -5.13 -17.35
CA MET A 26 -0.80 -6.59 -17.27
C MET A 26 -1.75 -7.16 -16.20
N GLY A 27 -2.36 -6.30 -15.37
CA GLY A 27 -3.26 -6.70 -14.28
C GLY A 27 -2.54 -7.15 -13.01
N LEU A 28 -1.22 -6.94 -12.89
CA LEU A 28 -0.44 -7.50 -11.76
C LEU A 28 -0.92 -6.99 -10.40
N PHE A 29 -1.32 -5.71 -10.31
CA PHE A 29 -1.88 -5.13 -9.08
C PHE A 29 -3.29 -5.66 -8.75
N GLY A 30 -3.99 -6.25 -9.73
CA GLY A 30 -5.31 -6.85 -9.60
C GLY A 30 -5.28 -8.35 -9.29
N LEU A 31 -4.10 -8.98 -9.29
CA LEU A 31 -3.97 -10.45 -9.29
C LEU A 31 -4.83 -11.18 -8.24
N PRO A 32 -4.74 -10.87 -6.93
CA PRO A 32 -5.48 -11.62 -5.91
C PRO A 32 -6.89 -11.08 -5.66
N PHE A 33 -7.36 -10.10 -6.45
CA PHE A 33 -8.63 -9.42 -6.21
C PHE A 33 -9.75 -9.95 -7.12
N PRO A 34 -11.01 -9.97 -6.67
CA PRO A 34 -12.15 -10.33 -7.50
C PRO A 34 -12.34 -9.43 -8.72
N GLU A 35 -12.85 -10.01 -9.81
CA GLU A 35 -13.14 -9.27 -11.05
C GLU A 35 -14.15 -8.14 -10.86
N GLU A 36 -15.10 -8.26 -9.92
CA GLU A 36 -16.09 -7.21 -9.63
C GLU A 36 -15.46 -5.88 -9.17
N TYR A 37 -14.22 -5.93 -8.68
CA TYR A 37 -13.43 -4.77 -8.27
C TYR A 37 -12.33 -4.41 -9.27
N GLY A 38 -12.33 -5.02 -10.47
CA GLY A 38 -11.29 -4.83 -11.48
C GLY A 38 -10.03 -5.69 -11.25
N GLY A 39 -10.11 -6.72 -10.42
CA GLY A 39 -9.05 -7.70 -10.24
C GLY A 39 -9.03 -8.81 -11.30
N MET A 40 -8.14 -9.78 -11.14
CA MET A 40 -7.97 -10.92 -12.08
C MET A 40 -8.55 -12.23 -11.56
N GLY A 41 -9.14 -12.25 -10.37
CA GLY A 41 -9.71 -13.47 -9.75
C GLY A 41 -8.69 -14.54 -9.37
N GLY A 42 -7.40 -14.19 -9.30
CA GLY A 42 -6.34 -15.06 -8.83
C GLY A 42 -6.25 -15.09 -7.30
N ASP A 43 -5.16 -15.66 -6.80
CA ASP A 43 -4.91 -15.82 -5.36
C ASP A 43 -3.50 -15.35 -4.96
N TYR A 44 -3.18 -15.47 -3.68
CA TYR A 44 -1.85 -15.14 -3.15
C TYR A 44 -0.73 -16.02 -3.70
N PHE A 45 -1.04 -17.25 -4.17
CA PHE A 45 -0.04 -18.10 -4.79
C PHE A 45 0.39 -17.52 -6.15
N ALA A 46 -0.59 -17.12 -6.98
CA ALA A 46 -0.31 -16.43 -8.23
C ALA A 46 0.47 -15.12 -8.03
N LEU A 47 0.11 -14.34 -7.00
CA LEU A 47 0.86 -13.14 -6.61
C LEU A 47 2.31 -13.51 -6.22
N GLY A 48 2.50 -14.54 -5.40
CA GLY A 48 3.82 -15.00 -4.97
C GLY A 48 4.73 -15.37 -6.14
N VAL A 49 4.20 -16.08 -7.14
CA VAL A 49 4.95 -16.42 -8.37
C VAL A 49 5.32 -15.15 -9.15
N ALA A 50 4.38 -14.21 -9.32
CA ALA A 50 4.68 -12.94 -9.99
C ALA A 50 5.78 -12.14 -9.27
N LEU A 51 5.75 -12.12 -7.93
CA LEU A 51 6.77 -11.47 -7.11
C LEU A 51 8.14 -12.16 -7.24
N GLU A 52 8.18 -13.49 -7.23
CA GLU A 52 9.43 -14.25 -7.43
C GLU A 52 10.08 -13.92 -8.78
N GLU A 53 9.29 -13.91 -9.85
CA GLU A 53 9.77 -13.61 -11.21
C GLU A 53 10.25 -12.17 -11.35
N LEU A 54 9.57 -11.20 -10.73
CA LEU A 54 10.03 -9.81 -10.69
C LEU A 54 11.33 -9.68 -9.88
N ALA A 55 11.39 -10.30 -8.70
CA ALA A 55 12.54 -10.21 -7.79
C ALA A 55 13.80 -10.89 -8.36
N ARG A 56 13.65 -11.86 -9.26
CA ARG A 56 14.78 -12.45 -10.01
C ARG A 56 15.50 -11.42 -10.88
N VAL A 57 14.84 -10.32 -11.23
CA VAL A 57 15.40 -9.20 -11.99
C VAL A 57 15.71 -8.02 -11.08
N ASP A 58 14.72 -7.55 -10.31
CA ASP A 58 14.88 -6.42 -9.41
C ASP A 58 13.91 -6.47 -8.22
N SER A 59 14.47 -6.39 -7.01
CA SER A 59 13.70 -6.46 -5.77
C SER A 59 12.90 -5.18 -5.48
N SER A 60 13.31 -4.02 -5.99
CA SER A 60 12.59 -2.75 -5.77
C SER A 60 11.27 -2.69 -6.55
N VAL A 61 11.24 -3.25 -7.76
CA VAL A 61 10.01 -3.43 -8.55
C VAL A 61 9.09 -4.46 -7.90
N ALA A 62 9.65 -5.58 -7.43
CA ALA A 62 8.87 -6.60 -6.73
C ALA A 62 8.19 -6.05 -5.46
N ILE A 63 8.93 -5.32 -4.61
CA ILE A 63 8.34 -4.74 -3.38
C ILE A 63 7.35 -3.61 -3.69
N THR A 64 7.50 -2.90 -4.83
CA THR A 64 6.50 -1.92 -5.29
C THR A 64 5.16 -2.59 -5.55
N LEU A 65 5.16 -3.75 -6.22
CA LEU A 65 3.97 -4.55 -6.47
C LEU A 65 3.39 -5.12 -5.16
N GLU A 66 4.23 -5.78 -4.36
CA GLU A 66 3.82 -6.40 -3.09
C GLU A 66 3.18 -5.37 -2.15
N ALA A 67 3.83 -4.24 -1.94
CA ALA A 67 3.33 -3.19 -1.07
C ALA A 67 2.04 -2.57 -1.62
N GLY A 68 1.93 -2.40 -2.95
CA GLY A 68 0.71 -1.91 -3.58
C GLY A 68 -0.48 -2.84 -3.36
N VAL A 69 -0.25 -4.16 -3.44
CA VAL A 69 -1.28 -5.20 -3.34
C VAL A 69 -1.59 -5.56 -1.89
N SER A 70 -0.63 -6.15 -1.17
CA SER A 70 -0.83 -6.74 0.16
C SER A 70 -1.00 -5.67 1.25
N LEU A 71 -0.25 -4.58 1.17
CA LEU A 71 -0.25 -3.53 2.20
C LEU A 71 -1.16 -2.36 1.84
N GLY A 72 -1.27 -2.03 0.56
CA GLY A 72 -2.07 -0.93 0.05
C GLY A 72 -3.54 -1.29 -0.15
N ALA A 73 -3.82 -2.22 -1.08
CA ALA A 73 -5.18 -2.55 -1.50
C ALA A 73 -5.88 -3.57 -0.59
N MET A 74 -5.15 -4.53 -0.02
CA MET A 74 -5.76 -5.60 0.77
C MET A 74 -6.51 -5.12 2.03
N PRO A 75 -6.02 -4.11 2.80
CA PRO A 75 -6.80 -3.59 3.93
C PRO A 75 -8.16 -3.05 3.52
N VAL A 76 -8.25 -2.39 2.35
CA VAL A 76 -9.53 -1.92 1.79
C VAL A 76 -10.41 -3.10 1.41
N HIS A 77 -9.83 -4.12 0.75
CA HIS A 77 -10.58 -5.30 0.33
C HIS A 77 -11.16 -6.10 1.51
N LEU A 78 -10.39 -6.28 2.57
CA LEU A 78 -10.78 -7.09 3.73
C LEU A 78 -11.68 -6.33 4.72
N PHE A 79 -11.41 -5.04 4.95
CA PHE A 79 -12.02 -4.29 6.06
C PHE A 79 -12.79 -3.04 5.63
N GLY A 80 -12.69 -2.64 4.36
CA GLY A 80 -13.43 -1.49 3.84
C GLY A 80 -14.93 -1.78 3.71
N THR A 81 -15.73 -0.72 3.71
CA THR A 81 -17.14 -0.81 3.32
C THR A 81 -17.26 -1.08 1.81
N GLU A 82 -18.43 -1.51 1.34
CA GLU A 82 -18.66 -1.72 -0.09
C GLU A 82 -18.45 -0.43 -0.91
N GLU A 83 -18.81 0.73 -0.34
CA GLU A 83 -18.57 2.04 -0.95
C GLU A 83 -17.07 2.31 -1.10
N GLN A 84 -16.27 2.02 -0.06
CA GLN A 84 -14.81 2.17 -0.10
C GLN A 84 -14.17 1.21 -1.11
N LYS A 85 -14.59 -0.06 -1.12
CA LYS A 85 -14.10 -1.05 -2.09
C LYS A 85 -14.35 -0.59 -3.52
N ARG A 86 -15.58 -0.15 -3.83
CA ARG A 86 -15.96 0.34 -5.16
C ARG A 86 -15.21 1.62 -5.56
N ALA A 87 -14.91 2.50 -4.61
CA ALA A 87 -14.19 3.74 -4.88
C ALA A 87 -12.68 3.53 -5.14
N TRP A 88 -12.05 2.63 -4.38
CA TRP A 88 -10.58 2.51 -4.35
C TRP A 88 -10.04 1.33 -5.15
N LEU A 89 -10.65 0.14 -5.03
CA LEU A 89 -10.06 -1.08 -5.60
C LEU A 89 -9.89 -1.02 -7.13
N PRO A 90 -10.83 -0.51 -7.94
CA PRO A 90 -10.62 -0.44 -9.39
C PRO A 90 -9.37 0.35 -9.80
N ARG A 91 -9.08 1.44 -9.09
CA ARG A 91 -7.93 2.32 -9.35
C ARG A 91 -6.61 1.71 -8.85
N LEU A 92 -6.67 0.99 -7.73
CA LEU A 92 -5.53 0.26 -7.17
C LEU A 92 -5.19 -0.98 -8.02
N CYS A 93 -6.19 -1.78 -8.41
CA CYS A 93 -6.01 -2.99 -9.21
C CYS A 93 -5.51 -2.72 -10.63
N SER A 94 -5.89 -1.58 -11.21
CA SER A 94 -5.38 -1.14 -12.52
C SER A 94 -3.97 -0.53 -12.46
N GLY A 95 -3.45 -0.25 -11.26
CA GLY A 95 -2.19 0.47 -11.07
C GLY A 95 -2.26 1.96 -11.47
N GLU A 96 -3.46 2.54 -11.58
CA GLU A 96 -3.65 3.98 -11.78
C GLU A 96 -3.07 4.77 -10.61
N ILE A 97 -3.32 4.26 -9.39
CA ILE A 97 -2.75 4.76 -8.15
C ILE A 97 -2.09 3.62 -7.39
N LEU A 98 -1.13 3.96 -6.54
CA LEU A 98 -0.53 3.05 -5.58
C LEU A 98 -1.08 3.28 -4.18
N GLY A 99 -1.26 2.17 -3.47
CA GLY A 99 -1.47 2.14 -2.03
C GLY A 99 -0.15 2.05 -1.27
N ALA A 100 -0.14 2.57 -0.06
CA ALA A 100 0.95 2.48 0.90
C ALA A 100 0.43 2.21 2.33
N PHE A 101 1.32 1.81 3.24
CA PHE A 101 0.94 1.43 4.59
C PHE A 101 1.84 2.07 5.65
N GLY A 102 1.29 3.06 6.35
CA GLY A 102 1.92 3.83 7.41
C GLY A 102 1.84 3.15 8.77
N LEU A 103 2.73 2.18 9.02
CA LEU A 103 2.87 1.53 10.33
C LEU A 103 4.02 2.13 11.15
N THR A 104 5.23 2.01 10.61
CA THR A 104 6.49 2.30 11.28
C THR A 104 6.64 3.79 11.62
N GLU A 105 7.12 4.08 12.83
CA GLU A 105 7.41 5.41 13.33
C GLU A 105 8.91 5.56 13.61
N PRO A 106 9.48 6.78 13.62
CA PRO A 106 10.91 6.98 13.89
C PRO A 106 11.39 6.33 15.20
N ASP A 107 10.53 6.28 16.21
CA ASP A 107 10.82 5.73 17.53
C ASP A 107 10.22 4.33 17.74
N GLY A 108 9.69 3.69 16.69
CA GLY A 108 9.01 2.38 16.79
C GLY A 108 8.91 1.63 15.47
N GLY A 109 9.60 0.49 15.37
CA GLY A 109 9.56 -0.42 14.21
C GLY A 109 9.15 -1.84 14.59
N SER A 110 10.05 -2.57 15.26
CA SER A 110 9.75 -3.95 15.69
C SER A 110 8.63 -4.03 16.72
N ASP A 111 8.53 -3.04 17.61
CA ASP A 111 7.38 -2.86 18.51
C ASP A 111 6.31 -1.97 17.85
N ALA A 112 5.65 -2.52 16.83
CA ALA A 112 4.62 -1.81 16.06
C ALA A 112 3.37 -1.47 16.90
N GLY A 113 3.16 -2.15 18.04
CA GLY A 113 2.05 -1.88 18.96
C GLY A 113 2.22 -0.59 19.74
N ALA A 114 3.45 -0.10 19.89
CA ALA A 114 3.78 1.16 20.58
C ALA A 114 3.59 2.41 19.71
N THR A 115 2.75 2.37 18.67
CA THR A 115 2.44 3.52 17.82
C THR A 115 1.98 4.72 18.66
N ARG A 116 2.56 5.89 18.39
CA ARG A 116 2.23 7.14 19.10
C ARG A 116 1.44 8.10 18.24
N THR A 117 1.31 7.83 16.94
CA THR A 117 0.37 8.54 16.06
C THR A 117 -1.02 8.44 16.67
N THR A 118 -1.70 9.58 16.85
CA THR A 118 -3.04 9.64 17.44
C THR A 118 -4.07 10.03 16.39
N ALA A 119 -5.29 9.52 16.52
CA ALA A 119 -6.46 9.96 15.78
C ALA A 119 -7.54 10.35 16.80
N ARG A 120 -8.02 11.59 16.77
CA ARG A 120 -9.10 12.06 17.65
C ARG A 120 -10.27 12.53 16.82
N LEU A 121 -11.47 12.10 17.18
CA LEU A 121 -12.69 12.60 16.55
C LEU A 121 -12.94 14.03 17.05
N ASP A 122 -13.03 14.99 16.12
CA ASP A 122 -13.52 16.33 16.40
C ASP A 122 -15.04 16.32 16.29
N GLU A 123 -15.73 16.31 17.44
CA GLU A 123 -17.19 16.27 17.49
C GLU A 123 -17.87 17.50 16.88
N ALA A 124 -17.14 18.62 16.70
CA ALA A 124 -17.70 19.82 16.08
C ALA A 124 -17.76 19.71 14.54
N THR A 125 -16.87 18.91 13.94
CA THR A 125 -16.79 18.75 12.48
C THR A 125 -17.16 17.35 11.98
N ASP A 126 -17.28 16.36 12.89
CA ASP A 126 -17.45 14.94 12.58
C ASP A 126 -16.28 14.37 11.74
N GLU A 127 -15.06 14.89 11.98
CA GLU A 127 -13.84 14.48 11.27
C GLU A 127 -12.77 13.93 12.22
N TRP A 128 -11.93 13.02 11.73
CA TRP A 128 -10.79 12.51 12.46
C TRP A 128 -9.56 13.40 12.27
N VAL A 129 -9.03 13.94 13.36
CA VAL A 129 -7.77 14.67 13.39
C VAL A 129 -6.63 13.72 13.71
N ILE A 130 -5.77 13.46 12.72
CA ILE A 130 -4.60 12.57 12.86
C ILE A 130 -3.33 13.41 13.10
N ASN A 131 -2.56 13.05 14.14
CA ASN A 131 -1.29 13.70 14.47
C ASN A 131 -0.21 12.66 14.76
N GLY A 132 0.90 12.73 14.04
CA GLY A 132 2.04 11.84 14.21
C GLY A 132 3.01 11.88 13.04
N THR A 133 3.92 10.92 12.98
CA THR A 133 4.89 10.78 11.88
C THR A 133 5.14 9.31 11.62
N LYS A 134 5.05 8.91 10.35
CA LYS A 134 5.43 7.59 9.86
C LYS A 134 6.75 7.69 9.08
N CYS A 135 7.51 6.60 8.99
CA CYS A 135 8.79 6.57 8.27
C CYS A 135 9.01 5.23 7.56
N PHE A 136 9.85 5.23 6.53
CA PHE A 136 10.16 4.05 5.70
C PHE A 136 8.93 3.45 5.00
N ILE A 137 8.05 4.32 4.49
CA ILE A 137 6.79 3.90 3.89
C ILE A 137 6.97 3.70 2.39
N THR A 138 7.13 2.44 1.96
CA THR A 138 7.17 2.06 0.54
C THR A 138 5.96 2.60 -0.20
N ASN A 139 6.17 3.05 -1.44
CA ASN A 139 5.18 3.70 -2.32
C ASN A 139 4.64 5.04 -1.83
N SER A 140 5.05 5.56 -0.66
CA SER A 140 4.65 6.90 -0.22
C SER A 140 5.50 7.98 -0.87
N GLY A 141 4.89 9.13 -1.18
CA GLY A 141 5.58 10.29 -1.73
C GLY A 141 5.85 10.25 -3.24
N THR A 142 5.22 9.32 -3.97
CA THR A 142 5.23 9.32 -5.44
C THR A 142 4.05 10.13 -5.98
N ASP A 143 4.17 10.66 -7.20
CA ASP A 143 3.07 11.32 -7.91
C ASP A 143 1.79 10.48 -8.07
N ILE A 144 1.87 9.16 -7.92
CA ILE A 144 0.72 8.24 -8.04
C ILE A 144 0.31 7.61 -6.71
N THR A 145 0.86 8.07 -5.58
CA THR A 145 0.40 7.63 -4.26
C THR A 145 -1.02 8.16 -4.03
N GLY A 146 -2.02 7.30 -4.12
CA GLY A 146 -3.42 7.69 -4.03
C GLY A 146 -4.07 7.36 -2.68
N LEU A 147 -3.53 6.38 -1.96
CA LEU A 147 -4.06 5.93 -0.67
C LEU A 147 -2.91 5.55 0.27
N VAL A 148 -2.99 6.00 1.52
CA VAL A 148 -2.10 5.53 2.59
C VAL A 148 -2.96 5.07 3.76
N THR A 149 -2.95 3.77 4.04
CA THR A 149 -3.56 3.23 5.26
C THR A 149 -2.62 3.51 6.42
N VAL A 150 -3.10 4.10 7.51
CA VAL A 150 -2.26 4.45 8.67
C VAL A 150 -2.79 3.81 9.95
N THR A 151 -1.88 3.40 10.84
CA THR A 151 -2.25 3.02 12.20
C THR A 151 -2.15 4.23 13.13
N ALA A 152 -3.15 4.39 13.99
CA ALA A 152 -3.22 5.47 14.96
C ALA A 152 -4.00 5.06 16.20
N VAL A 153 -3.63 5.63 17.36
CA VAL A 153 -4.32 5.46 18.63
C VAL A 153 -5.56 6.35 18.67
N THR A 154 -6.74 5.73 18.78
CA THR A 154 -8.04 6.44 18.91
C THR A 154 -8.47 6.66 20.36
N GLY A 155 -7.75 6.07 21.31
CA GLY A 155 -7.99 6.17 22.75
C GLY A 155 -7.15 5.14 23.52
N ARG A 156 -7.05 5.28 24.84
CA ARG A 156 -6.48 4.24 25.71
C ARG A 156 -7.62 3.37 26.23
N GLY A 157 -7.61 2.07 25.91
CA GLY A 157 -8.56 1.13 26.51
C GLY A 157 -8.44 1.08 28.04
N PRO A 158 -9.43 0.53 28.77
CA PRO A 158 -9.47 0.49 30.24
C PRO A 158 -8.25 -0.16 30.92
N THR A 159 -7.40 -0.85 30.17
CA THR A 159 -6.27 -1.65 30.66
C THR A 159 -4.91 -0.98 30.51
N ALA A 160 -4.81 0.23 29.93
CA ALA A 160 -3.53 0.94 29.73
C ALA A 160 -3.05 1.68 30.99
N GLY A 161 -3.19 1.04 32.15
CA GLY A 161 -2.85 1.56 33.46
C GLY A 161 -2.58 0.44 34.46
N ARG A 162 -1.49 -0.29 34.26
CA ARG A 162 -0.71 -0.97 35.31
C ARG A 162 0.75 -0.98 34.91
#